data_AF-A0A2J1DSL2-F1
#
_entry.id   AF-A0A2J1DSL2-F1
#
_cell.length_a   1.000
_cell.length_b   1.000
_cell.length_c   1.000
_cell.angle_alpha   90.00
_cell.angle_beta   90.00
_cell.angle_gamma   90.00
#
_symmetry.space_group_name_H-M   'P 1'
#
loop_
_entity.id
_entity.type
_entity.pdbx_description
1 polymer ?
#
loop_
_entity_poly.entity_id
_entity_poly.type
_entity_poly.pdbx_seq_one_letter_code
_entity_poly.pdbx_strand_id
1 'polypeptide(L)'
;MCSAVSKPYNLGRMAELNLNVDIAPYNPRQLRLSNPVMAASGTFGYGDEYPHLFDRNRLGAIVCKATTLKPREGNPQPRIAETPNGMLNSIGLQNMGVEAVIRDKAPQWYTWDVPVIVNIAAESIEDYAELARRLDKVPGVSGIEVNISCPNVKCGCIE
;
A
#
# COMPACT_ATOMS: atom_id res chain seq x y z
N MET A 1 -30.08 -29.50 -36.39
CA MET A 1 -29.12 -28.64 -37.12
C MET A 1 -29.60 -27.20 -37.01
N CYS A 2 -29.02 -26.41 -36.11
CA CYS A 2 -29.20 -24.97 -36.08
C CYS A 2 -27.81 -24.37 -35.86
N SER A 3 -27.16 -23.98 -36.95
CA SER A 3 -25.83 -23.37 -36.95
C SER A 3 -25.98 -21.89 -36.57
N ALA A 4 -25.82 -21.57 -35.30
CA ALA A 4 -25.56 -20.20 -34.88
C ALA A 4 -24.11 -19.87 -35.27
N VAL A 5 -23.94 -19.17 -36.39
CA VAL A 5 -22.68 -18.58 -36.82
C VAL A 5 -22.28 -17.54 -35.77
N SER A 6 -21.34 -17.89 -34.90
CA SER A 6 -20.68 -16.94 -34.00
C SER A 6 -19.86 -15.99 -34.86
N LYS A 7 -20.42 -14.81 -35.18
CA LYS A 7 -19.61 -13.71 -35.69
C LYS A 7 -18.55 -13.42 -34.62
N PRO A 8 -17.24 -13.45 -34.94
CA PRO A 8 -16.24 -12.98 -34.01
C PRO A 8 -16.58 -11.50 -33.74
N TYR A 9 -16.78 -11.17 -32.46
CA TYR A 9 -16.77 -9.76 -32.08
C TYR A 9 -15.43 -9.21 -32.55
N ASN A 10 -15.50 -8.30 -33.52
CA ASN A 10 -14.35 -7.52 -33.96
C ASN A 10 -13.86 -6.74 -32.73
N LEU A 11 -12.89 -7.29 -31.99
CA LEU A 11 -11.98 -6.55 -31.12
C LEU A 11 -11.06 -5.69 -32.01
N GLY A 12 -11.67 -4.87 -32.86
CA GLY A 12 -10.96 -3.84 -33.59
C GLY A 12 -10.35 -2.93 -32.54
N ARG A 13 -9.02 -3.04 -32.38
CA ARG A 13 -8.14 -2.16 -31.61
C ARG A 13 -8.90 -1.32 -30.57
N MET A 14 -9.10 -1.87 -29.38
CA MET A 14 -8.96 -0.99 -28.22
C MET A 14 -7.52 -0.47 -28.35
N ALA A 15 -7.35 0.77 -28.81
CA ALA A 15 -6.09 1.46 -28.61
C ALA A 15 -5.72 1.21 -27.14
N GLU A 16 -4.53 0.67 -26.88
CA GLU A 16 -4.10 0.34 -25.51
C GLU A 16 -4.43 1.54 -24.62
N LEU A 17 -5.44 1.37 -23.75
CA LEU A 17 -5.87 2.45 -22.87
C LEU A 17 -4.67 2.78 -21.99
N ASN A 18 -4.18 4.00 -22.09
CA ASN A 18 -3.13 4.47 -21.23
C ASN A 18 -3.71 4.70 -19.82
N LEU A 19 -3.41 3.78 -18.90
CA LEU A 19 -3.86 3.85 -17.51
C LEU A 19 -2.88 4.59 -16.59
N ASN A 20 -1.75 5.07 -17.11
CA ASN A 20 -0.74 5.74 -16.29
C ASN A 20 -1.34 6.96 -15.57
N VAL A 21 -1.03 7.08 -14.27
CA VAL A 21 -1.48 8.19 -13.43
C VAL A 21 -0.30 8.75 -12.65
N ASP A 22 -0.19 10.08 -12.57
CA ASP A 22 0.74 10.73 -11.64
C ASP A 22 -0.05 11.20 -10.41
N ILE A 23 0.24 10.60 -9.26
CA ILE A 23 -0.46 10.93 -8.00
C ILE A 23 0.25 12.06 -7.23
N ALA A 24 1.37 12.58 -7.75
CA ALA A 24 2.06 13.73 -7.17
C ALA A 24 2.54 14.73 -8.26
N PRO A 25 1.65 15.23 -9.14
CA PRO A 25 2.03 16.00 -10.33
C PRO A 25 2.70 17.35 -10.03
N TYR A 26 2.51 17.89 -8.82
CA TYR A 26 3.12 19.14 -8.36
C TYR A 26 4.37 18.92 -7.49
N ASN A 27 4.76 17.67 -7.24
CA ASN A 27 5.99 17.36 -6.54
C ASN A 27 7.15 17.28 -7.55
N PRO A 28 8.31 17.91 -7.31
CA PRO A 28 9.47 17.80 -8.21
C PRO A 28 9.93 16.37 -8.50
N ARG A 29 9.69 15.43 -7.57
CA ARG A 29 10.03 14.01 -7.75
C ARG A 29 8.98 13.25 -8.57
N GLN A 30 7.74 13.77 -8.65
CA GLN A 30 6.54 13.09 -9.17
C GLN A 30 6.30 11.72 -8.52
N LEU A 31 5.12 11.12 -8.74
CA LEU A 31 4.91 9.71 -8.39
C LEU A 31 4.00 9.09 -9.44
N ARG A 32 4.64 8.65 -10.53
CA ARG A 32 3.99 8.03 -11.69
C ARG A 32 3.77 6.56 -11.44
N LEU A 33 2.52 6.14 -11.57
CA LEU A 33 2.07 4.76 -11.46
C LEU A 33 1.73 4.24 -12.85
N SER A 34 2.04 2.96 -13.09
CA SER A 34 1.73 2.29 -14.37
C SER A 34 0.22 2.22 -14.65
N ASN A 35 -0.58 2.20 -13.57
CA ASN A 35 -2.03 2.18 -13.57
C ASN A 35 -2.56 2.66 -12.19
N PRO A 36 -3.87 2.93 -12.01
CA PRO A 36 -4.38 3.46 -10.75
C PRO A 36 -4.64 2.39 -9.67
N VAL A 37 -4.41 1.11 -9.96
CA VAL A 37 -4.71 0.01 -9.03
C VAL A 37 -3.51 -0.20 -8.10
N MET A 38 -3.75 -0.11 -6.79
CA MET A 38 -2.73 -0.34 -5.77
C MET A 38 -3.27 -1.25 -4.66
N ALA A 39 -2.38 -1.99 -4.01
CA ALA A 39 -2.76 -2.76 -2.84
C ALA A 39 -2.96 -1.83 -1.63
N ALA A 40 -4.09 -1.95 -0.94
CA ALA A 40 -4.37 -1.16 0.24
C ALA A 40 -3.46 -1.57 1.43
N SER A 41 -3.07 -0.60 2.25
CA SER A 41 -2.26 -0.85 3.46
C SER A 41 -2.86 -1.97 4.32
N GLY A 42 -2.02 -2.91 4.74
CA GLY A 42 -2.42 -4.03 5.59
C GLY A 42 -3.04 -5.23 4.86
N THR A 43 -3.30 -5.15 3.56
CA THR A 43 -3.83 -6.27 2.75
C THR A 43 -2.74 -7.09 2.06
N PHE A 44 -1.56 -6.50 1.85
CA PHE A 44 -0.49 -7.10 1.05
C PHE A 44 0.88 -7.04 1.75
N GLY A 45 0.87 -7.02 3.09
CA GLY A 45 2.09 -7.07 3.90
C GLY A 45 3.10 -5.98 3.54
N TYR A 46 4.34 -6.39 3.24
CA TYR A 46 5.42 -5.54 2.75
C TYR A 46 5.71 -5.76 1.24
N GLY A 47 4.90 -6.57 0.56
CA GLY A 47 4.94 -6.81 -0.88
C GLY A 47 5.77 -8.02 -1.31
N ASP A 48 6.47 -8.66 -0.38
CA ASP A 48 7.34 -9.82 -0.62
C ASP A 48 6.72 -11.17 -0.20
N GLU A 49 5.50 -11.17 0.34
CA GLU A 49 4.86 -12.35 0.91
C GLU A 49 4.25 -13.32 -0.13
N TYR A 50 3.88 -12.81 -1.31
CA TYR A 50 3.13 -13.59 -2.31
C TYR A 50 3.76 -13.65 -3.71
N PRO A 51 5.09 -13.85 -3.86
CA PRO A 51 5.76 -13.79 -5.16
C PRO A 51 5.26 -14.84 -6.16
N HIS A 52 4.66 -15.93 -5.69
CA HIS A 52 4.17 -17.02 -6.52
C HIS A 52 2.69 -16.90 -6.91
N LEU A 53 1.91 -16.05 -6.23
CA LEU A 53 0.48 -15.92 -6.48
C LEU A 53 0.18 -14.79 -7.47
N PHE A 54 1.00 -13.75 -7.49
CA PHE A 54 0.75 -12.55 -8.27
C PHE A 54 2.05 -11.82 -8.61
N ASP A 55 2.20 -11.42 -9.88
CA ASP A 55 3.27 -10.53 -10.31
C ASP A 55 2.99 -9.10 -9.85
N ARG A 56 3.75 -8.65 -8.86
CA ARG A 56 3.64 -7.32 -8.24
C ARG A 56 3.75 -6.16 -9.24
N ASN A 57 4.47 -6.35 -10.36
CA ASN A 57 4.68 -5.30 -11.35
C ASN A 57 3.42 -4.95 -12.14
N ARG A 58 2.35 -5.74 -11.98
CA ARG A 58 1.02 -5.41 -12.52
C ARG A 58 0.26 -4.37 -11.70
N LEU A 59 0.66 -4.12 -10.46
CA LEU A 59 0.10 -3.03 -9.65
C LEU A 59 0.75 -1.70 -10.03
N GLY A 60 -0.02 -0.61 -9.92
CA GLY A 60 0.49 0.74 -10.01
C GLY A 60 1.39 1.09 -8.83
N ALA A 61 1.05 0.63 -7.62
CA ALA A 61 1.83 0.78 -6.41
C ALA A 61 1.50 -0.29 -5.37
N ILE A 62 2.37 -0.45 -4.38
CA ILE A 62 2.08 -1.18 -3.14
C ILE A 62 2.07 -0.18 -1.99
N VAL A 63 0.98 -0.16 -1.21
CA VAL A 63 0.98 0.52 0.08
C VAL A 63 1.30 -0.50 1.16
N CYS A 64 2.49 -0.41 1.75
CA CYS A 64 2.93 -1.41 2.72
C CYS A 64 2.13 -1.29 4.02
N LYS A 65 2.24 -2.34 4.85
CA LYS A 65 1.65 -2.37 6.19
C LYS A 65 2.08 -1.14 7.00
N ALA A 66 1.12 -0.62 7.79
CA ALA A 66 1.33 0.50 8.70
C ALA A 66 2.59 0.32 9.55
N THR A 67 3.45 1.34 9.53
CA THR A 67 4.74 1.38 10.22
C THR A 67 4.68 2.36 11.37
N THR A 68 5.10 1.90 12.56
CA THR A 68 5.19 2.73 13.78
C THR A 68 6.65 2.90 14.19
N LEU A 69 6.96 3.83 15.11
CA LEU A 69 8.35 4.07 15.54
C LEU A 69 9.02 2.83 16.14
N LYS A 70 8.23 2.06 16.91
CA LYS A 70 8.65 0.80 17.53
C LYS A 70 7.82 -0.35 17.00
N PRO A 71 8.31 -1.60 17.07
CA PRO A 71 7.51 -2.77 16.74
C PRO A 71 6.23 -2.86 17.58
N ARG A 72 5.19 -3.45 17.02
CA ARG A 72 3.92 -3.72 17.70
C ARG A 72 3.49 -5.16 17.43
N GLU A 73 3.07 -5.87 18.47
CA GLU A 73 2.51 -7.24 18.36
C GLU A 73 1.07 -7.26 17.79
N GLY A 74 0.37 -6.14 17.95
CA GLY A 74 -1.05 -6.04 17.61
C GLY A 74 -1.97 -6.59 18.68
N ASN A 75 -3.26 -6.70 18.36
CA ASN A 75 -4.26 -7.17 19.30
C ASN A 75 -4.25 -8.71 19.42
N PRO A 76 -4.73 -9.26 20.55
CA PRO A 76 -4.92 -10.70 20.73
C PRO A 76 -5.83 -11.33 19.67
N GLN A 77 -5.68 -12.63 19.45
CA GLN A 77 -6.61 -13.41 18.61
C GLN A 77 -7.89 -13.78 19.39
N PRO A 78 -9.05 -13.97 18.72
CA PRO A 78 -9.30 -13.75 17.30
C PRO A 78 -9.40 -12.26 16.96
N ARG A 79 -8.84 -11.87 15.82
CA ARG A 79 -8.75 -10.46 15.38
C ARG A 79 -9.23 -10.23 13.94
N ILE A 80 -9.89 -11.23 13.38
CA ILE A 80 -10.57 -11.21 12.08
C ILE A 80 -11.88 -11.98 12.19
N ALA A 81 -12.90 -11.53 11.48
CA ALA A 81 -14.19 -12.22 11.37
C ALA A 81 -14.80 -11.96 9.99
N GLU A 82 -15.34 -12.99 9.34
CA GLU A 82 -16.04 -12.87 8.06
C GLU A 82 -17.43 -12.25 8.26
N THR A 83 -17.90 -11.51 7.25
CA THR A 83 -19.26 -10.99 7.15
C THR A 83 -19.85 -11.31 5.78
N PRO A 84 -21.18 -11.26 5.57
CA PRO A 84 -21.80 -11.64 4.30
C PRO A 84 -21.28 -10.89 3.05
N ASN A 85 -20.65 -9.73 3.22
CA ASN A 85 -20.10 -8.92 2.14
C ASN A 85 -18.69 -8.38 2.46
N GLY A 86 -17.90 -9.12 3.24
CA GLY A 86 -16.52 -8.71 3.55
C GLY A 86 -15.98 -9.33 4.83
N MET A 87 -15.17 -8.55 5.55
CA MET A 87 -14.58 -8.98 6.80
C MET A 87 -14.37 -7.81 7.76
N LEU A 88 -14.45 -8.11 9.05
CA LEU A 88 -14.02 -7.24 10.13
C LEU A 88 -12.59 -7.62 10.55
N ASN A 89 -11.80 -6.63 10.94
CA ASN A 89 -10.48 -6.84 11.50
C ASN A 89 -10.22 -5.90 12.69
N SER A 90 -9.44 -6.39 13.65
CA SER A 90 -8.93 -5.63 14.79
C SER A 90 -7.46 -5.98 14.96
N ILE A 91 -6.63 -5.75 13.94
CA ILE A 91 -5.23 -6.21 13.94
C ILE A 91 -4.37 -5.51 15.01
N GLY A 92 -4.71 -4.26 15.36
CA GLY A 92 -3.95 -3.48 16.37
C GLY A 92 -2.61 -2.93 15.86
N LEU A 93 -2.49 -2.70 14.55
CA LEU A 93 -1.28 -2.19 13.89
C LEU A 93 -0.04 -3.07 14.13
N GLN A 94 -0.17 -4.41 14.12
CA GLN A 94 1.00 -5.29 14.24
C GLN A 94 2.03 -4.98 13.14
N ASN A 95 3.26 -4.63 13.49
CA ASN A 95 4.30 -4.28 12.52
C ASN A 95 5.72 -4.38 13.13
N MET A 96 6.73 -4.40 12.26
CA MET A 96 8.14 -4.58 12.65
C MET A 96 8.84 -3.30 13.13
N GLY A 97 8.18 -2.14 13.08
CA GLY A 97 8.77 -0.84 13.40
C GLY A 97 9.64 -0.26 12.29
N VAL A 98 9.81 1.06 12.30
CA VAL A 98 10.50 1.81 11.24
C VAL A 98 11.95 1.37 11.03
N GLU A 99 12.68 1.06 12.11
CA GLU A 99 14.08 0.64 12.01
C GLU A 99 14.25 -0.65 11.21
N ALA A 100 13.38 -1.64 11.46
CA ALA A 100 13.43 -2.89 10.74
C ALA A 100 12.92 -2.74 9.30
N VAL A 101 11.93 -1.86 9.05
CA VAL A 101 11.50 -1.52 7.69
C VAL A 101 12.66 -0.95 6.86
N ILE A 102 13.38 0.04 7.40
CA ILE A 102 14.51 0.68 6.71
C ILE A 102 15.64 -0.33 6.47
N ARG A 103 15.94 -1.17 7.47
CA ARG A 103 17.04 -2.14 7.38
C ARG A 103 16.74 -3.31 6.44
N ASP A 104 15.53 -3.88 6.51
CA ASP A 104 15.24 -5.19 5.93
C ASP A 104 14.37 -5.12 4.67
N LYS A 105 13.49 -4.11 4.56
CA LYS A 105 12.49 -4.02 3.48
C LYS A 105 12.87 -2.98 2.42
N ALA A 106 13.30 -1.79 2.83
CA ALA A 106 13.66 -0.72 1.90
C ALA A 106 14.75 -1.13 0.86
N PRO A 107 15.80 -1.89 1.22
CA PRO A 107 16.78 -2.36 0.23
C PRO A 107 16.17 -3.28 -0.83
N GLN A 108 15.14 -4.05 -0.48
CA GLN A 108 14.43 -4.90 -1.43
C GLN A 108 13.57 -4.05 -2.36
N TRP A 109 12.79 -3.12 -1.80
CA TRP A 109 11.94 -2.20 -2.55
C TRP A 109 12.72 -1.37 -3.56
N TYR A 110 13.95 -1.00 -3.23
CA TYR A 110 14.85 -0.29 -4.13
C TYR A 110 15.16 -1.07 -5.43
N THR A 111 15.01 -2.39 -5.41
CA THR A 111 15.22 -3.25 -6.59
C THR A 111 13.95 -3.51 -7.40
N TRP A 112 12.80 -2.97 -6.99
CA TRP A 112 11.51 -3.25 -7.62
C TRP A 112 11.13 -2.16 -8.63
N ASP A 113 10.43 -2.54 -9.69
CA ASP A 113 9.86 -1.60 -10.67
C ASP A 113 8.57 -0.94 -10.14
N VAL A 114 7.81 -1.66 -9.29
CA VAL A 114 6.60 -1.15 -8.66
C VAL A 114 6.97 -0.23 -7.47
N PRO A 115 6.44 1.01 -7.42
CA PRO A 115 6.70 1.93 -6.32
C PRO A 115 6.07 1.43 -5.01
N VAL A 116 6.77 1.66 -3.89
CA VAL A 116 6.28 1.31 -2.55
C VAL A 116 6.01 2.59 -1.76
N ILE A 117 4.77 2.74 -1.31
CA ILE A 117 4.31 3.81 -0.43
C ILE A 117 4.28 3.27 1.00
N VAL A 118 4.97 3.93 1.92
CA VAL A 118 5.01 3.51 3.33
C VAL A 118 3.85 4.15 4.09
N ASN A 119 2.90 3.34 4.53
CA ASN A 119 1.88 3.79 5.47
C ASN A 119 2.52 4.01 6.85
N ILE A 120 2.34 5.20 7.43
CA ILE A 120 2.81 5.53 8.78
C ILE A 120 1.62 5.73 9.72
N ALA A 121 1.77 5.26 10.95
CA ALA A 121 0.79 5.44 12.01
C ALA A 121 1.49 5.83 13.32
N ALA A 122 0.86 6.72 14.08
CA ALA A 122 1.39 7.22 15.35
C ALA A 122 0.27 7.77 16.23
N GLU A 123 0.59 8.00 17.51
CA GLU A 123 -0.32 8.51 18.55
C GLU A 123 -0.09 10.01 18.84
N SER A 124 0.89 10.65 18.19
CA SER A 124 1.20 12.08 18.33
C SER A 124 1.72 12.65 17.01
N ILE A 125 1.57 13.98 16.84
CA ILE A 125 2.09 14.70 15.67
C ILE A 125 3.62 14.59 15.62
N GLU A 126 4.26 14.64 16.78
CA GLU A 126 5.71 14.52 16.93
C GLU A 126 6.20 13.16 16.42
N ASP A 127 5.48 12.09 16.73
CA ASP A 127 5.82 10.74 16.28
C ASP A 127 5.57 10.57 14.77
N TYR A 128 4.52 11.19 14.21
CA TYR A 128 4.32 11.25 12.75
C TYR A 128 5.49 11.98 12.06
N ALA A 129 5.90 13.13 12.61
CA ALA A 129 7.01 13.91 12.08
C ALA A 129 8.34 13.12 12.17
N GLU A 130 8.56 12.41 13.27
CA GLU A 130 9.71 11.51 13.45
C GLU A 130 9.72 10.39 12.40
N LEU A 131 8.60 9.71 12.19
CA LEU A 131 8.47 8.67 11.16
C LEU A 131 8.77 9.21 9.78
N ALA A 132 8.14 10.34 9.41
CA ALA A 132 8.35 10.95 8.10
C ALA A 132 9.81 11.35 7.89
N ARG A 133 10.48 11.88 8.92
CA ARG A 133 11.89 12.26 8.83
C ARG A 133 12.82 11.07 8.69
N ARG A 134 12.55 9.95 9.37
CA ARG A 134 13.35 8.71 9.24
C ARG A 134 13.21 8.06 7.87
N LEU A 135 12.04 8.22 7.25
CA LEU A 135 11.74 7.65 5.93
C LEU A 135 12.11 8.57 4.77
N ASP A 136 12.33 9.88 5.01
CA ASP A 136 12.74 10.80 3.94
C ASP A 136 14.07 10.35 3.33
N LYS A 137 14.08 10.29 1.99
CA LYS A 137 15.23 9.88 1.16
C LYS A 137 15.77 8.48 1.42
N VAL A 138 15.04 7.62 2.14
CA VAL A 138 15.38 6.19 2.22
C VAL A 138 15.17 5.57 0.83
N PRO A 139 16.21 4.97 0.20
CA PRO A 139 16.06 4.30 -1.08
C PRO A 139 15.00 3.20 -1.02
N GLY A 140 14.15 3.11 -2.05
CA GLY A 140 13.04 2.15 -2.11
C GLY A 140 11.73 2.66 -1.51
N VAL A 141 11.73 3.79 -0.78
CA VAL A 141 10.51 4.47 -0.34
C VAL A 141 10.10 5.50 -1.40
N SER A 142 9.00 5.24 -2.10
CA SER A 142 8.49 6.12 -3.17
C SER A 142 7.54 7.20 -2.65
N GLY A 143 6.95 7.00 -1.48
CA GLY A 143 6.02 7.95 -0.85
C GLY A 143 5.65 7.54 0.56
N ILE A 144 4.92 8.44 1.24
CA ILE A 144 4.38 8.21 2.58
C ILE A 144 2.87 8.39 2.53
N GLU A 145 2.15 7.44 3.12
CA GLU A 145 0.71 7.54 3.38
C GLU A 145 0.51 7.76 4.89
N VAL A 146 -0.14 8.86 5.28
CA VAL A 146 -0.36 9.18 6.70
C VAL A 146 -1.70 8.59 7.15
N ASN A 147 -1.65 7.60 8.03
CA ASN A 147 -2.84 6.95 8.56
C ASN A 147 -3.45 7.73 9.74
N ILE A 148 -4.35 8.67 9.44
CA ILE A 148 -5.05 9.47 10.46
C ILE A 148 -6.35 8.81 10.98
N SER A 149 -6.62 7.54 10.64
CA SER A 149 -7.87 6.88 11.05
C SER A 149 -7.86 6.41 12.50
N CYS A 150 -6.72 6.52 13.21
CA CYS A 150 -6.61 6.09 14.60
C CYS A 150 -7.25 7.14 15.53
N PRO A 151 -8.32 6.80 16.27
CA PRO A 151 -9.08 7.77 17.07
C PRO A 151 -8.35 8.30 18.32
N ASN A 152 -7.09 7.90 18.54
CA ASN A 152 -6.39 8.04 19.83
C ASN A 152 -5.17 8.98 19.83
N VAL A 153 -5.03 9.86 18.84
CA VAL A 153 -4.20 11.06 19.06
C VAL A 153 -4.88 11.91 20.13
N LYS A 154 -4.12 12.48 21.06
CA LYS A 154 -4.61 13.23 22.25
C LYS A 154 -5.65 14.34 22.00
N CYS A 155 -5.91 14.67 20.74
CA CYS A 155 -7.15 15.30 20.27
C CYS A 155 -7.56 14.55 18.99
N GLY A 156 -8.58 13.68 19.06
CA GLY A 156 -9.09 12.95 17.90
C GLY A 156 -9.12 13.83 16.66
N CYS A 157 -8.54 13.34 15.56
CA CYS A 157 -8.37 14.13 14.34
C CYS A 157 -9.69 14.81 13.92
N ILE A 158 -9.71 16.14 13.95
CA ILE A 158 -10.45 17.08 13.09
C ILE A 158 -11.95 16.79 12.92
N GLU A 159 -12.78 17.56 13.64
CA GLU A 159 -13.75 18.44 12.96
C GLU A 159 -13.05 19.76 12.60
#